data_AF-A0A7V9I3N5-F1
#
_entry.id   AF-A0A7V9I3N5-F1
#
_cell.length_a   1.000
_cell.length_b   1.000
_cell.length_c   1.000
_cell.angle_alpha   90.00
_cell.angle_beta   90.00
_cell.angle_gamma   90.00
#
_symmetry.space_group_name_H-M   'P 1'
#
loop_
_entity.id
_entity.type
_entity.pdbx_description
1 polymer ?
#
loop_
_entity_poly.entity_id
_entity_poly.type
_entity_poly.pdbx_seq_one_letter_code
_entity_poly.pdbx_strand_id
1 'polypeptide(L)'
;MAFYRILFGLSMDYMVFLMSRIREEHVHGLQTRAAVEHGIAAIGRVVVAAALIMGTVFAAFILSADRIPKEFGLLLAVAILTDA
;
A
#
# COMPACT_ATOMS: atom_id res chain seq x y z
N MET A 1 10.32 -10.61 -17.11
CA MET A 1 11.27 -9.55 -16.70
C MET A 1 10.61 -8.24 -16.28
N ALA A 2 9.65 -7.67 -17.04
CA ALA A 2 9.01 -6.40 -16.68
C ALA A 2 8.25 -6.44 -15.34
N PHE A 3 7.48 -7.50 -15.07
CA PHE A 3 6.74 -7.66 -13.81
C PHE A 3 7.61 -7.63 -12.56
N TYR A 4 8.75 -8.32 -12.55
CA TYR A 4 9.68 -8.32 -11.41
C TYR A 4 10.21 -6.91 -11.10
N ARG A 5 10.53 -6.12 -12.14
CA ARG A 5 11.06 -4.76 -11.98
C ARG A 5 10.02 -3.82 -11.39
N ILE A 6 8.76 -3.95 -11.82
CA ILE A 6 7.64 -3.17 -11.30
C ILE A 6 7.35 -3.54 -9.84
N LEU A 7 7.29 -4.84 -9.53
CA LEU A 7 7.04 -5.30 -8.16
C LEU A 7 8.15 -4.86 -7.20
N PHE A 8 9.41 -5.03 -7.63
CA PHE A 8 10.57 -4.64 -6.83
C PHE A 8 10.61 -3.12 -6.59
N GLY A 9 10.34 -2.31 -7.62
CA GLY A 9 10.26 -0.85 -7.48
C GLY A 9 9.16 -0.42 -6.50
N LEU A 10 7.94 -0.94 -6.69
CA LEU A 10 6.79 -0.62 -5.82
C LEU A 10 7.07 -1.02 -4.36
N SER A 11 7.67 -2.20 -4.14
CA SER A 11 7.98 -2.69 -2.80
C SER A 11 9.10 -1.89 -2.12
N MET A 12 10.12 -1.48 -2.89
CA MET A 12 11.20 -0.64 -2.38
C MET A 12 10.69 0.75 -1.99
N ASP A 13 9.85 1.37 -2.82
CA ASP A 13 9.27 2.68 -2.56
C ASP A 13 8.40 2.66 -1.28
N TYR A 14 7.63 1.59 -1.08
CA TYR A 14 6.83 1.41 0.13
C TYR A 14 7.69 1.23 1.38
N MET A 15 8.72 0.37 1.30
CA MET A 15 9.59 0.07 2.43
C MET A 15 10.44 1.27 2.84
N VAL A 16 10.92 2.06 1.88
CA VAL A 16 11.68 3.29 2.15
C VAL A 16 10.79 4.34 2.80
N PHE A 17 9.54 4.50 2.34
CA PHE A 17 8.60 5.45 2.95
C PHE A 17 8.26 5.08 4.39
N LEU A 18 7.97 3.80 4.64
CA LEU A 18 7.70 3.24 5.97
C LEU A 18 8.90 3.44 6.91
N MET A 19 10.10 3.06 6.47
CA MET A 19 11.32 3.19 7.28
C MET A 19 11.70 4.64 7.55
N SER A 20 11.46 5.54 6.59
CA SER A 20 11.69 6.97 6.76
C SER A 20 10.83 7.54 7.88
N ARG A 21 9.53 7.19 7.92
CA ARG A 21 8.61 7.63 8.97
C ARG A 21 8.96 7.07 10.34
N ILE A 22 9.27 5.78 10.44
CA ILE A 22 9.72 5.16 11.71
C ILE A 22 11.01 5.83 12.21
N ARG A 23 11.94 6.14 11.30
CA ARG A 23 13.20 6.82 11.65
C ARG A 23 12.96 8.25 12.10
N GLU A 24 12.04 8.98 11.47
CA GLU A 24 11.68 10.34 11.85
C GLU A 24 11.13 10.41 13.28
N GLU A 25 10.22 9.50 13.64
CA GLU A 25 9.70 9.35 15.00
C GLU A 25 10.80 8.98 16.01
N HIS A 26 11.73 8.08 15.63
CA HIS A 26 12.84 7.69 16.49
C HIS A 26 13.84 8.83 16.74
N VAL A 27 14.16 9.63 15.71
CA VAL A 27 15.06 10.79 15.82
C VAL A 27 14.45 11.90 16.68
N HIS A 28 13.13 12.01 16.75
CA HIS A 28 12.43 12.96 17.63
C HIS A 28 12.37 12.53 19.10
N GLY A 29 13.09 11.46 19.49
CA GLY A 29 13.31 11.08 20.88
C GLY A 29 12.41 9.94 21.38
N LEU A 30 11.61 9.32 20.51
CA LEU A 30 10.87 8.12 20.88
C LEU A 30 11.80 6.91 20.98
N GLN A 31 11.64 6.14 22.05
CA GLN A 31 12.26 4.81 22.21
C GLN A 31 11.93 3.94 20.99
N THR A 32 12.87 3.14 20.49
CA THR A 32 12.77 2.41 19.21
C THR A 32 11.45 1.63 19.08
N ARG A 33 10.98 1.01 20.17
CA ARG A 33 9.72 0.26 20.19
C ARG A 33 8.49 1.16 20.05
N ALA A 34 8.49 2.31 20.73
CA ALA A 34 7.40 3.30 20.65
C ALA A 34 7.37 4.02 19.30
N ALA A 35 8.53 4.25 18.67
CA ALA A 35 8.63 4.83 17.32
C ALA A 35 8.08 3.89 16.24
N VAL A 36 8.28 2.58 16.39
CA VAL A 36 7.69 1.57 15.49
C VAL A 36 6.17 1.52 15.67
N GLU A 37 5.67 1.48 16.91
CA GLU A 37 4.23 1.49 17.19
C GLU A 37 3.54 2.76 16.66
N HIS A 38 4.12 3.94 16.92
CA HIS A 38 3.58 5.20 16.38
C HIS A 38 3.71 5.29 14.86
N GLY A 39 4.82 4.85 14.29
CA GLY A 39 5.03 4.83 12.84
C GLY A 39 3.98 3.97 12.14
N ILE A 40 3.72 2.76 12.64
CA ILE A 40 2.70 1.86 12.09
C ILE A 40 1.29 2.46 12.27
N ALA A 41 0.98 3.00 13.45
CA ALA A 41 -0.33 3.61 13.72
C ALA A 41 -0.61 4.85 12.86
N ALA A 42 0.40 5.70 12.64
CA ALA A 42 0.29 6.89 11.79
C ALA A 42 0.11 6.53 10.31
N ILE A 43 0.69 5.43 9.86
CA ILE A 43 0.62 4.97 8.47
C ILE A 43 -0.76 4.38 8.14
N GLY A 44 -1.54 3.92 9.12
CA GLY A 44 -2.89 3.39 8.89
C GLY A 44 -3.79 4.30 8.05
N ARG A 45 -3.74 5.62 8.28
CA ARG A 45 -4.52 6.61 7.50
C ARG A 45 -4.04 6.72 6.05
N VAL A 46 -2.73 6.61 5.84
CA VAL A 46 -2.10 6.64 4.52
C VAL A 46 -2.39 5.34 3.75
N VAL A 47 -2.39 4.18 4.42
CA VAL A 47 -2.77 2.90 3.82
C VAL A 47 -4.22 2.94 3.36
N VAL A 48 -5.14 3.43 4.19
CA VAL A 48 -6.56 3.56 3.82
C VAL A 48 -6.74 4.51 2.62
N ALA A 49 -6.02 5.63 2.59
CA ALA A 49 -6.06 6.54 1.45
C ALA A 49 -5.51 5.88 0.16
N ALA A 50 -4.39 5.15 0.26
CA ALA A 50 -3.82 4.42 -0.87
C ALA A 50 -4.77 3.29 -1.36
N ALA A 51 -5.41 2.57 -0.45
CA ALA A 51 -6.40 1.54 -0.76
C ALA A 51 -7.62 2.14 -1.49
N LEU A 52 -8.10 3.31 -1.08
CA LEU A 52 -9.19 4.01 -1.77
C LEU A 52 -8.80 4.47 -3.18
N ILE A 53 -7.60 5.04 -3.35
CA ILE A 53 -7.12 5.49 -4.67
C ILE A 53 -6.95 4.29 -5.60
N MET A 54 -6.26 3.25 -5.15
CA MET A 54 -6.04 2.02 -5.93
C MET A 54 -7.38 1.33 -6.23
N GLY A 55 -8.25 1.18 -5.24
CA GLY A 55 -9.60 0.63 -5.42
C GLY A 55 -10.43 1.40 -6.45
N THR A 56 -10.33 2.73 -6.48
CA THR A 56 -11.03 3.56 -7.48
C THR A 56 -10.47 3.36 -8.89
N VAL A 57 -9.14 3.31 -9.05
CA VAL A 57 -8.50 3.06 -10.35
C VAL A 57 -8.86 1.67 -10.88
N PHE A 58 -8.89 0.64 -10.03
CA PHE A 58 -9.29 -0.71 -10.41
C PHE A 58 -10.79 -0.85 -10.68
N ALA A 59 -11.65 -0.13 -9.94
CA ALA A 59 -13.07 -0.06 -10.25
C ALA A 59 -13.33 0.56 -11.63
N ALA A 60 -12.56 1.58 -12.02
CA ALA A 60 -12.61 2.15 -13.36
C ALA A 60 -12.17 1.13 -14.45
N PHE A 61 -11.26 0.21 -14.13
CA PHE A 61 -10.87 -0.85 -15.05
C PHE A 61 -11.93 -1.95 -15.25
N ILE A 62 -12.84 -2.16 -14.29
CA ILE A 62 -13.99 -3.10 -14.46
C ILE A 62 -14.94 -2.62 -15.56
N LEU A 63 -15.06 -1.30 -15.74
CA LEU A 63 -15.84 -0.69 -16.83
C LEU A 63 -15.12 -0.75 -18.18
N SER A 64 -13.83 -1.06 -18.20
CA SER A 64 -13.02 -1.13 -19.42
C SER A 64 -13.06 -2.54 -20.00
N ALA A 65 -13.23 -2.66 -21.33
CA ALA A 65 -13.51 -3.93 -22.02
C ALA A 65 -12.32 -4.91 -22.15
N ASP A 66 -11.16 -4.59 -21.56
CA ASP A 66 -9.95 -5.38 -21.65
C ASP A 66 -9.93 -6.55 -20.64
N ARG A 67 -9.48 -7.74 -21.08
CA ARG A 67 -9.64 -9.00 -20.31
C ARG A 67 -8.63 -9.14 -19.16
N ILE A 68 -7.44 -8.56 -19.31
CA ILE A 68 -6.36 -8.57 -18.31
C ILE A 68 -6.76 -7.85 -17.00
N PRO A 69 -7.30 -6.62 -17.01
CA PRO A 69 -7.72 -5.95 -15.78
C PRO A 69 -8.86 -6.64 -15.01
N LYS A 70 -9.69 -7.44 -15.70
CA LYS A 70 -10.90 -8.04 -15.13
C LYS A 70 -10.61 -9.15 -14.10
N GLU A 71 -9.57 -9.96 -14.36
CA GLU A 71 -9.13 -11.02 -13.42
C GLU A 71 -8.46 -10.42 -12.19
N PHE A 72 -7.66 -9.36 -12.37
CA PHE A 72 -7.07 -8.62 -11.26
C PHE A 72 -8.13 -7.92 -10.40
N GLY A 73 -9.17 -7.35 -11.02
CA GLY A 73 -10.28 -6.70 -10.31
C GLY A 73 -11.06 -7.65 -9.40
N LEU A 74 -11.28 -8.90 -9.82
CA LEU A 74 -11.97 -9.92 -9.02
C LEU A 74 -11.13 -10.36 -7.79
N LEU A 75 -9.84 -10.66 -7.99
CA LEU A 75 -8.91 -11.01 -6.92
C LEU A 75 -8.82 -9.89 -5.87
N LEU A 76 -8.85 -8.64 -6.30
CA LEU A 76 -8.76 -7.48 -5.41
C LEU A 76 -10.04 -7.21 -4.62
N ALA A 77 -11.20 -7.37 -5.24
CA ALA A 77 -12.49 -7.25 -4.54
C ALA A 77 -12.56 -8.23 -3.37
N VAL A 78 -12.06 -9.45 -3.57
CA VAL A 78 -11.93 -10.47 -2.51
C VAL A 78 -10.91 -10.04 -1.45
N ALA A 79 -9.75 -9.51 -1.85
CA ALA A 79 -8.72 -9.06 -0.91
C ALA A 79 -9.21 -7.93 0.01
N ILE A 80 -9.87 -6.90 -0.54
CA ILE A 80 -10.43 -5.78 0.26
C ILE A 80 -11.54 -6.27 1.20
N LEU A 81 -12.41 -7.17 0.73
CA LEU A 81 -13.46 -7.76 1.57
C LEU A 81 -12.89 -8.59 2.74
N THR A 82 -11.65 -9.07 2.60
CA THR A 82 -10.96 -9.87 3.62
C THR A 82 -10.08 -9.02 4.54
N ASP A 83 -9.59 -7.86 4.06
CA ASP A 83 -8.71 -6.94 4.78
C ASP A 83 -9.49 -5.88 5.61
N ALA A 84 -10.80 -5.73 5.34
CA ALA A 84 -11.73 -4.88 6.10
C ALA A 84 -12.39 -5.63 7.28
#